data_AF-A0A2M6Z7Z9-F1
#
_entry.id   AF-A0A2M6Z7Z9-F1
#
_cell.length_a   1.000
_cell.length_b   1.000
_cell.length_c   1.000
_cell.angle_alpha   90.00
_cell.angle_beta   90.00
_cell.angle_gamma   90.00
#
_symmetry.space_group_name_H-M   'P 1'
#
loop_
_entity.id
_entity.type
_entity.pdbx_description
1 polymer ?
#
loop_
_entity_poly.entity_id
_entity_poly.type
_entity_poly.pdbx_seq_one_letter_code
_entity_poly.pdbx_strand_id
1 'polypeptide(L)'
;MFIAKVVGRTWATRKQAKLEKHKLLLVVPIEPLSGKECGKVQLALDPKVDAGVGDCVLVIDEGNSARQVLDDKTAPIRTVIVGIVDAVQSGDSYIKFH
;
A
#
# COMPACT_ATOMS: atom_id res chain seq x y z
N MET A 1 -0.01 10.42 2.83
CA MET A 1 -0.41 9.04 3.13
C MET A 1 -1.89 8.89 2.85
N PHE A 2 -2.36 7.70 2.52
CA PHE A 2 -3.78 7.42 2.29
C PHE A 2 -4.11 5.96 2.62
N ILE A 3 -5.39 5.67 2.75
CA ILE A 3 -5.90 4.31 2.94
C ILE A 3 -6.33 3.76 1.58
N ALA A 4 -5.98 2.52 1.32
CA ALA A 4 -6.29 1.85 0.08
C ALA A 4 -6.71 0.41 0.32
N LYS A 5 -7.35 -0.20 -0.68
CA LYS A 5 -7.62 -1.63 -0.71
C LYS A 5 -6.69 -2.29 -1.71
N VAL A 6 -6.13 -3.44 -1.36
CA VAL A 6 -5.35 -4.26 -2.29
C VAL A 6 -6.31 -4.99 -3.23
N VAL A 7 -6.21 -4.72 -4.52
CA VAL A 7 -7.11 -5.26 -5.56
C VAL A 7 -6.42 -6.27 -6.48
N GLY A 8 -5.10 -6.42 -6.38
CA GLY A 8 -4.38 -7.36 -7.23
C GLY A 8 -2.89 -7.45 -6.90
N ARG A 9 -2.22 -8.31 -7.68
CA ARG A 9 -0.77 -8.53 -7.60
C ARG A 9 -0.19 -8.37 -8.99
N THR A 10 1.01 -7.83 -9.06
CA THR A 10 1.77 -7.70 -10.30
C THR A 10 3.09 -8.46 -10.15
N TRP A 11 3.60 -9.05 -11.22
CA TRP A 11 4.95 -9.58 -11.25
C TRP A 11 5.68 -9.08 -12.50
N ALA A 12 7.00 -9.05 -12.42
CA ALA A 12 7.87 -8.74 -13.54
C ALA A 12 9.14 -9.58 -13.39
N THR A 13 9.43 -10.41 -14.40
CA THR A 13 10.63 -11.27 -14.42
C THR A 13 11.90 -10.45 -14.61
N ARG A 14 11.81 -9.34 -15.34
CA ARG A 14 12.89 -8.37 -15.51
C ARG A 14 12.51 -7.07 -14.81
N LYS A 15 13.26 -6.70 -13.78
CA LYS A 15 13.07 -5.48 -12.98
C LYS A 15 14.39 -5.09 -12.32
N GLN A 16 14.44 -3.88 -11.74
CA GLN A 16 15.58 -3.44 -10.95
C GLN A 16 15.81 -4.41 -9.78
N ALA A 17 17.06 -4.78 -9.50
CA ALA A 17 17.43 -5.77 -8.48
C ALA A 17 16.83 -5.46 -7.09
N LYS A 18 16.68 -4.16 -6.80
CA LYS A 18 16.09 -3.64 -5.56
C LYS A 18 14.60 -3.94 -5.38
N LEU A 19 13.91 -4.38 -6.44
CA LEU A 19 12.50 -4.75 -6.41
C LEU A 19 12.28 -6.26 -6.33
N GLU A 20 13.33 -7.08 -6.38
CA GLU A 20 13.20 -8.54 -6.49
C GLU A 20 12.61 -9.19 -5.23
N LYS A 21 12.90 -8.64 -4.06
CA LYS A 21 12.55 -9.22 -2.75
C LYS A 21 11.23 -8.73 -2.17
N HIS A 22 10.45 -7.98 -2.95
CA HIS A 22 9.26 -7.29 -2.46
C HIS A 22 8.05 -7.64 -3.30
N LYS A 23 6.88 -7.69 -2.65
CA LYS A 23 5.62 -7.89 -3.36
C LYS A 23 5.26 -6.60 -4.10
N LEU A 24 4.82 -6.73 -5.34
CA LEU A 24 4.27 -5.65 -6.14
C LEU A 24 2.76 -5.80 -6.13
N LEU A 25 2.06 -4.91 -5.43
CA LEU A 25 0.63 -4.98 -5.21
C LEU A 25 -0.08 -3.85 -5.94
N LEU A 26 -1.26 -4.15 -6.48
CA LEU A 26 -2.16 -3.15 -7.04
C LEU A 26 -3.10 -2.71 -5.93
N VAL A 27 -3.12 -1.40 -5.66
CA VAL A 27 -3.97 -0.79 -4.63
C VAL A 27 -4.88 0.24 -5.26
N VAL A 28 -6.09 0.39 -4.73
CA VAL A 28 -7.00 1.48 -5.07
C VAL A 28 -7.31 2.28 -3.80
N PRO A 29 -7.19 3.62 -3.80
CA PRO A 29 -7.60 4.41 -2.66
C PRO A 29 -9.05 4.11 -2.29
N ILE A 30 -9.39 4.23 -1.01
CA ILE A 30 -10.77 4.07 -0.53
C ILE A 30 -11.21 5.28 0.27
N GLU A 31 -12.51 5.56 0.27
CA GLU A 31 -13.11 6.49 1.21
C GLU A 31 -13.11 5.85 2.62
N PRO A 32 -12.52 6.49 3.65
CA PRO A 32 -12.22 5.82 4.93
C PRO A 32 -13.42 5.31 5.71
N LEU A 33 -14.60 5.92 5.60
CA LEU A 33 -15.77 5.56 6.42
C LEU A 33 -16.77 4.64 5.71
N SER A 34 -16.77 4.60 4.38
CA SER A 34 -17.63 3.72 3.58
C SER A 34 -16.88 2.51 3.00
N GLY A 35 -15.55 2.55 2.98
CA GLY A 35 -14.71 1.53 2.36
C GLY A 35 -14.85 1.46 0.83
N LYS A 36 -15.56 2.41 0.22
CA LYS A 36 -15.77 2.45 -1.23
C LYS A 36 -14.50 2.90 -1.94
N GLU A 37 -14.16 2.20 -3.01
CA GLU A 37 -13.02 2.51 -3.87
C GLU A 37 -13.21 3.90 -4.50
N CYS A 38 -12.15 4.71 -4.47
CA CYS A 38 -12.13 6.04 -5.06
C CYS A 38 -10.80 6.26 -5.80
N GLY A 39 -10.87 6.88 -6.98
CA GLY A 39 -9.67 7.16 -7.77
C GLY A 39 -9.22 5.98 -8.64
N LYS A 40 -7.92 5.94 -8.93
CA LYS A 40 -7.31 5.00 -9.89
C LYS A 40 -6.51 3.93 -9.18
N VAL A 41 -6.39 2.76 -9.80
CA VAL A 41 -5.46 1.72 -9.37
C VAL A 41 -4.02 2.23 -9.47
N GLN A 42 -3.24 1.97 -8.43
CA GLN A 42 -1.84 2.35 -8.29
C GLN A 42 -0.99 1.12 -7.93
N LEU A 43 0.28 1.14 -8.33
CA LEU A 43 1.25 0.14 -7.92
C LEU A 43 1.86 0.57 -6.58
N ALA A 44 1.82 -0.31 -5.59
CA ALA A 44 2.50 -0.12 -4.32
C ALA A 44 3.42 -1.32 -4.05
N LEU A 45 4.60 -1.03 -3.50
CA LEU A 45 5.52 -2.05 -3.04
C LEU A 45 5.13 -2.44 -1.60
N ASP A 46 4.99 -3.73 -1.34
CA ASP A 46 4.90 -4.26 0.02
C ASP A 46 6.27 -4.87 0.40
N PRO A 47 7.04 -4.18 1.25
CA PRO A 47 8.38 -4.62 1.60
C PRO A 47 8.38 -5.83 2.53
N LYS A 48 7.56 -5.78 3.61
CA LYS A 48 7.52 -6.77 4.72
C LYS A 48 6.21 -6.71 5.53
N VAL A 49 5.18 -6.02 5.06
CA VAL A 49 3.88 -5.89 5.77
C VAL A 49 3.04 -7.15 5.59
N ASP A 50 3.32 -7.92 4.54
CA ASP A 50 2.65 -9.17 4.20
C ASP A 50 1.18 -9.01 3.77
N ALA A 51 0.86 -7.88 3.13
CA ALA A 51 -0.48 -7.63 2.62
C ALA A 51 -0.88 -8.59 1.49
N GLY A 52 -2.17 -8.88 1.44
CA GLY A 52 -2.87 -9.73 0.48
C GLY A 52 -4.01 -9.00 -0.23
N VAL A 53 -4.55 -9.62 -1.28
CA VAL A 53 -5.72 -9.07 -1.98
C VAL A 53 -6.93 -9.09 -1.06
N GLY A 54 -7.64 -7.96 -0.98
CA GLY A 54 -8.76 -7.76 -0.06
C GLY A 54 -8.40 -6.90 1.16
N ASP A 55 -7.12 -6.84 1.54
CA ASP A 55 -6.69 -6.10 2.72
C ASP A 55 -6.88 -4.60 2.54
N CYS A 56 -7.30 -3.95 3.63
CA CYS A 56 -7.23 -2.51 3.79
C CYS A 56 -5.82 -2.15 4.27
N VAL A 57 -5.15 -1.22 3.60
CA VAL A 57 -3.73 -0.92 3.82
C VAL A 57 -3.46 0.58 3.93
N LEU A 58 -2.45 0.92 4.72
CA LEU A 58 -1.92 2.26 4.84
C LEU A 58 -0.77 2.45 3.85
N VAL A 59 -0.87 3.47 3.01
CA VAL A 59 0.07 3.73 1.91
C VAL A 59 0.79 5.06 2.10
N ILE A 60 2.11 5.04 1.94
CA ILE A 60 2.95 6.23 1.75
C ILE A 60 3.17 6.41 0.25
N ASP A 61 2.94 7.61 -0.27
CA ASP A 61 3.28 7.99 -1.65
C ASP A 61 4.24 9.19 -1.65
N GLU A 62 5.48 8.94 -1.23
CA GLU A 62 6.53 9.95 -1.08
C GLU A 62 7.89 9.24 -1.11
N GLY A 63 8.74 9.60 -2.07
CA GLY A 63 9.93 8.82 -2.39
C GLY A 63 10.97 8.74 -1.28
N ASN A 64 11.15 9.79 -0.48
CA ASN A 64 12.13 9.78 0.60
C ASN A 64 11.67 8.89 1.76
N SER A 65 10.43 9.06 2.24
CA SER A 65 9.85 8.19 3.25
C SER A 65 9.87 6.73 2.81
N ALA A 66 9.53 6.46 1.54
CA ALA A 66 9.50 5.11 1.04
C ALA A 66 10.89 4.44 1.02
N ARG A 67 11.95 5.21 0.72
CA ARG A 67 13.34 4.75 0.85
C ARG A 67 13.78 4.52 2.30
N GLN A 68 13.28 5.31 3.24
CA GLN A 68 13.52 5.09 4.67
C GLN A 68 12.85 3.79 5.15
N VAL A 69 11.61 3.53 4.72
CA VAL A 69 10.90 2.27 5.03
C VAL A 69 11.65 1.05 4.51
N LEU A 70 12.27 1.16 3.33
CA LEU A 70 13.06 0.09 2.74
C LEU A 70 14.48 -0.05 3.31
N ASP A 71 14.94 0.92 4.12
CA ASP A 71 16.35 1.08 4.49
C ASP A 71 17.28 1.07 3.25
N ASP A 72 16.83 1.71 2.15
CA ASP A 72 17.59 1.81 0.90
C ASP A 72 17.50 3.22 0.30
N LYS A 73 18.55 4.01 0.55
CA LYS A 73 18.69 5.40 0.09
C LYS A 73 18.65 5.59 -1.44
N THR A 74 18.79 4.52 -2.21
CA THR A 74 18.84 4.59 -3.68
C THR A 74 17.78 3.69 -4.33
N ALA A 75 16.76 3.24 -3.59
CA ALA A 75 15.66 2.48 -4.16
C ALA A 75 14.79 3.36 -5.09
N PRO A 76 14.54 2.95 -6.35
CA PRO A 76 13.77 3.72 -7.32
C PRO A 76 12.27 3.53 -7.10
N ILE A 77 11.78 3.95 -5.93
CA ILE A 77 10.41 3.69 -5.49
C ILE A 77 9.80 4.95 -4.85
N ARG A 78 8.47 5.01 -4.87
CA ARG A 78 7.70 6.13 -4.32
C ARG A 78 6.54 5.66 -3.45
N THR A 79 5.81 4.65 -3.90
CA THR A 79 4.58 4.19 -3.27
C THR A 79 4.82 2.86 -2.54
N VAL A 80 4.61 2.85 -1.23
CA VAL A 80 4.83 1.69 -0.36
C VAL A 80 3.65 1.45 0.57
N ILE A 81 3.32 0.19 0.78
CA ILE A 81 2.44 -0.25 1.87
C ILE A 81 3.26 -0.30 3.15
N VAL A 82 2.77 0.34 4.20
CA VAL A 82 3.45 0.43 5.51
C VAL A 82 2.67 -0.20 6.65
N GLY A 83 1.44 -0.65 6.41
CA GLY A 83 0.63 -1.35 7.41
C GLY A 83 -0.69 -1.86 6.83
N ILE A 84 -1.30 -2.81 7.53
CA ILE A 84 -2.68 -3.24 7.34
C ILE A 84 -3.54 -2.43 8.31
N VAL A 85 -4.71 -1.99 7.86
CA VAL A 85 -5.64 -1.17 8.62
C VAL A 85 -6.74 -2.07 9.16
N ASP A 86 -6.80 -2.23 10.49
CA ASP A 86 -7.84 -3.03 11.15
C ASP A 86 -9.19 -2.30 11.20
N ALA A 87 -9.16 -0.99 11.49
CA ALA A 87 -10.36 -0.17 11.62
C ALA A 87 -10.07 1.32 11.38
N VAL A 88 -11.12 2.07 11.05
CA VAL A 88 -11.10 3.53 10.94
C VAL A 88 -12.20 4.09 11.83
N GLN A 89 -11.83 5.06 12.67
CA GLN A 89 -12.75 5.86 13.47
C GLN A 89 -12.60 7.33 13.11
N SER A 90 -13.71 8.03 12.89
CA SER A 90 -13.75 9.48 12.72
C SER A 90 -15.02 10.04 13.35
N GLY A 91 -14.87 10.83 14.41
CA GLY A 91 -15.98 11.21 15.27
C GLY A 91 -16.72 9.97 15.81
N ASP A 92 -18.03 9.96 15.64
CA ASP A 92 -18.90 8.84 16.05
C ASP A 92 -18.97 7.70 15.02
N SER A 93 -18.34 7.86 13.85
CA SER A 93 -18.33 6.83 12.80
C SER A 93 -17.19 5.84 13.00
N TYR A 94 -17.49 4.56 12.88
CA TYR A 94 -16.52 3.46 13.02
C TYR A 94 -16.78 2.40 11.95
N ILE A 95 -15.71 2.00 11.25
CA ILE A 95 -15.72 0.88 10.32
C ILE A 95 -14.55 -0.06 10.64
N LYS A 96 -14.82 -1.36 10.56
CA LYS A 96 -13.85 -2.43 10.79
C LYS A 96 -13.60 -3.16 9.47
N PHE A 97 -12.33 -3.38 9.15
CA PHE A 97 -11.88 -4.08 7.93
C PHE A 97 -11.35 -5.49 8.25
N HIS A 98 -10.85 -5.71 9.47
CA HIS A 98 -10.45 -7.01 10.01
C HIS A 98 -10.97 -7.18 11.42
#